data_AF-A0A814Y3M8-F1
#
_entry.id   AF-A0A814Y3M8-F1
#
_cell.length_a   1.000
_cell.length_b   1.000
_cell.length_c   1.000
_cell.angle_alpha   90.00
_cell.angle_beta   90.00
_cell.angle_gamma   90.00
#
_symmetry.space_group_name_H-M   'P 1'
#
loop_
_entity.id
_entity.type
_entity.pdbx_description
1 polymer ?
#
loop_
_entity_poly.entity_id
_entity_poly.type
_entity_poly.pdbx_seq_one_letter_code
_entity_poly.pdbx_strand_id
1 'polypeptide(L)'
;MITTTTHLASRSFQSIMNEETLCDDVTTLNQNSSSSILYRKFNIHYISQEYIIRKESSSQMIKSQSFDPEEVKLDNTKIQQDSSGSLNNLVNITPKNIAVIELITSEQRFVNDMKSILKTYITPMLENNILSSSHIDALFLNWPSLTRTHEKLANTLITALKTDGEQISIGKILCQFIPELIAEYEVYFRFHPTAMKCFREQLHISPKFRAFMQKTKEHSYGIGTMGDANILTLPLQRIAKYPFMIYQILKNSSNDSDDFDQLHNSLKKADELRETINNAIDEEINRTKFEWLQKHVDCTKIYETIIFNSLTHFGDQRKLIHYNHIRLTKSTNNLLYAMLFNDFLLLTRTKRPLITKFFRIINHTMFHQCRQQNESFPKLSTRQSDIDWFDSPDANYLYLIVYKKPIMLHEIQNVRLLENDSTGFQFDYRGRQITLFANSINERFLWIKCINDAIHVCSQRRLLTSMFRTPESNLNPVVCRPIGKVFIREINAMNLPITSMQKNGNNPYCIIEMNNCQRQTTPVHCDTSNLQWNISFQFFICDINKDIIKCFIYNRSKYTTDRLLGSVDVPLTLLTERRIQQEDSSSTYSLATSNFSEMSSLNWKTRTLYLQHSSNNSQISIKYLVCFNE
;
A
#
# COMPACT_ATOMS: atom_id res chain seq x y z
N MET A 1 20.70 -14.06 -65.76
CA MET A 1 22.09 -13.57 -65.85
C MET A 1 22.25 -12.53 -64.73
N ILE A 2 22.43 -12.95 -63.47
CA ILE A 2 23.67 -13.42 -62.82
C ILE A 2 24.78 -12.37 -62.88
N THR A 3 25.04 -11.74 -61.74
CA THR A 3 26.31 -11.21 -61.21
C THR A 3 26.03 -10.87 -59.73
N THR A 4 26.75 -11.30 -58.69
CA THR A 4 28.02 -12.06 -58.57
C THR A 4 28.06 -12.66 -57.15
N THR A 5 28.64 -13.84 -56.99
CA THR A 5 28.52 -14.72 -55.82
C THR A 5 29.90 -14.97 -55.15
N THR A 6 29.92 -14.89 -53.81
CA THR A 6 30.68 -15.72 -52.82
C THR A 6 32.21 -15.92 -52.85
N HIS A 7 32.83 -15.64 -51.68
CA HIS A 7 33.86 -16.44 -50.97
C HIS A 7 33.81 -16.02 -49.46
N LEU A 8 33.46 -16.87 -48.47
CA LEU A 8 34.31 -17.76 -47.61
C LEU A 8 35.43 -17.00 -46.84
N ALA A 9 35.79 -17.17 -45.55
CA ALA A 9 35.54 -18.12 -44.44
C ALA A 9 36.12 -17.47 -43.12
N SER A 10 35.49 -17.56 -41.94
CA SER A 10 35.77 -18.40 -40.73
C SER A 10 37.18 -18.38 -40.07
N ARG A 11 37.15 -18.38 -38.70
CA ARG A 11 38.21 -18.67 -37.66
C ARG A 11 39.16 -17.53 -37.24
N SER A 12 39.64 -17.33 -36.00
CA SER A 12 39.39 -17.78 -34.61
C SER A 12 40.51 -17.17 -33.70
N PHE A 13 40.42 -17.31 -32.35
CA PHE A 13 41.35 -16.93 -31.24
C PHE A 13 41.07 -15.58 -30.55
N GLN A 14 40.64 -15.43 -29.28
CA GLN A 14 40.81 -16.13 -27.98
C GLN A 14 42.09 -15.71 -27.20
N SER A 15 41.89 -15.40 -25.90
CA SER A 15 42.84 -14.92 -24.85
C SER A 15 42.86 -13.39 -24.69
N ILE A 16 42.61 -12.77 -23.53
CA ILE A 16 43.10 -13.06 -22.17
C ILE A 16 42.00 -12.76 -21.11
N MET A 17 41.85 -13.69 -20.16
CA MET A 17 41.16 -13.60 -18.86
C MET A 17 42.19 -13.26 -17.75
N ASN A 18 41.67 -12.85 -16.58
CA ASN A 18 42.31 -12.63 -15.27
C ASN A 18 42.71 -11.16 -15.01
N GLU A 19 42.40 -10.52 -13.88
CA GLU A 19 42.46 -11.02 -12.49
C GLU A 19 41.30 -10.54 -11.59
N GLU A 20 41.00 -11.40 -10.60
CA GLU A 20 40.18 -11.20 -9.40
C GLU A 20 40.94 -10.38 -8.31
N THR A 21 40.24 -10.16 -7.19
CA THR A 21 40.69 -9.71 -5.84
C THR A 21 40.65 -8.18 -5.64
N LEU A 22 40.17 -7.59 -4.53
CA LEU A 22 40.02 -8.06 -3.14
C LEU A 22 38.72 -7.52 -2.52
N CYS A 23 38.10 -8.37 -1.69
CA CYS A 23 37.32 -7.96 -0.53
C CYS A 23 38.26 -7.97 0.69
N ASP A 24 37.91 -7.16 1.70
CA ASP A 24 38.24 -7.27 3.13
C ASP A 24 39.03 -6.12 3.81
N ASP A 25 38.43 -5.74 4.95
CA ASP A 25 38.92 -5.06 6.15
C ASP A 25 39.16 -3.54 6.15
N VAL A 26 38.41 -2.82 6.99
CA VAL A 26 38.83 -2.49 8.37
C VAL A 26 37.73 -1.68 9.08
N THR A 27 37.42 -2.12 10.31
CA THR A 27 36.63 -1.42 11.32
C THR A 27 37.46 -0.33 12.03
N THR A 28 36.77 0.66 12.60
CA THR A 28 37.23 1.71 13.54
C THR A 28 37.85 3.00 12.95
N LEU A 29 37.10 4.11 13.05
CA LEU A 29 37.52 5.36 13.71
C LEU A 29 36.40 6.42 13.76
N ASN A 30 36.00 6.70 15.01
CA ASN A 30 35.57 7.96 15.61
C ASN A 30 34.32 8.76 15.17
N GLN A 31 33.50 8.96 16.20
CA GLN A 31 32.58 10.07 16.46
C GLN A 31 33.25 11.43 16.24
N ASN A 32 32.65 12.30 15.43
CA ASN A 32 32.14 13.61 15.86
C ASN A 32 31.60 14.43 14.68
N SER A 33 30.44 15.04 14.92
CA SER A 33 29.91 16.29 14.35
C SER A 33 29.62 16.41 12.84
N SER A 34 28.33 16.67 12.60
CA SER A 34 27.82 17.71 11.69
C SER A 34 27.56 17.34 10.22
N SER A 35 26.26 17.22 9.93
CA SER A 35 25.58 17.85 8.79
C SER A 35 26.17 17.60 7.40
N SER A 36 26.13 16.36 6.92
CA SER A 36 26.08 16.08 5.47
C SER A 36 25.59 14.66 5.17
N ILE A 37 24.28 14.47 5.05
CA ILE A 37 23.69 13.28 4.42
C ILE A 37 22.61 13.81 3.46
N LEU A 38 23.03 14.24 2.28
CA LEU A 38 23.00 13.47 1.02
C LEU A 38 21.61 13.46 0.37
N TYR A 39 21.45 14.46 -0.51
CA TYR A 39 20.60 14.48 -1.70
C TYR A 39 20.15 13.09 -2.18
N ARG A 40 18.96 12.66 -1.77
CA ARG A 40 18.24 11.59 -2.46
C ARG A 40 17.71 12.15 -3.78
N LYS A 41 18.10 11.55 -4.90
CA LYS A 41 17.44 11.69 -6.21
C LYS A 41 15.92 11.51 -6.01
N PHE A 42 15.18 12.62 -6.03
CA PHE A 42 13.75 12.69 -5.79
C PHE A 42 12.97 12.27 -7.06
N ASN A 43 12.60 10.99 -7.15
CA ASN A 43 11.71 10.47 -8.20
C ASN A 43 10.34 10.13 -7.60
N ILE A 44 9.29 10.77 -8.11
CA ILE A 44 7.89 10.35 -7.88
C ILE A 44 7.72 8.98 -8.53
N HIS A 45 7.71 7.93 -7.71
CA HIS A 45 7.91 6.55 -8.17
C HIS A 45 6.76 6.02 -9.04
N TYR A 46 5.54 6.55 -8.90
CA TYR A 46 4.40 6.04 -9.66
C TYR A 46 4.17 6.72 -11.01
N ILE A 47 4.32 8.05 -11.10
CA ILE A 47 3.96 8.78 -12.35
C ILE A 47 5.10 8.79 -13.37
N SER A 48 6.30 8.39 -12.95
CA SER A 48 7.43 8.19 -13.84
C SER A 48 7.33 6.90 -14.68
N GLN A 49 6.72 5.82 -14.20
CA GLN A 49 6.82 4.52 -14.90
C GLN A 49 5.86 4.33 -16.08
N GLU A 50 4.59 4.76 -16.00
CA GLU A 50 3.71 4.73 -17.18
C GLU A 50 4.12 5.74 -18.28
N TYR A 51 4.84 6.81 -17.92
CA TYR A 51 5.25 7.85 -18.86
C TYR A 51 6.67 7.68 -19.43
N ILE A 52 7.54 6.87 -18.82
CA ILE A 52 8.87 6.55 -19.36
C ILE A 52 8.78 5.59 -20.57
N ILE A 53 7.76 4.72 -20.64
CA ILE A 53 7.66 3.69 -21.70
C ILE A 53 7.31 4.29 -23.07
N ARG A 54 6.72 5.50 -23.15
CA ARG A 54 6.45 6.17 -24.44
C ARG A 54 7.60 7.06 -24.95
N LYS A 55 8.75 7.13 -24.27
CA LYS A 55 9.87 8.02 -24.65
C LYS A 55 10.93 7.42 -25.56
N GLU A 56 10.82 6.16 -26.01
CA GLU A 56 11.83 5.57 -26.91
C GLU A 56 11.73 6.03 -28.38
N SER A 57 10.68 6.77 -28.78
CA SER A 57 10.54 7.27 -30.17
C SER A 57 10.72 8.78 -30.34
N SER A 58 11.08 9.50 -29.28
CA SER A 58 11.32 10.96 -29.31
C SER A 58 12.66 11.35 -28.67
N SER A 59 13.66 10.48 -28.79
CA SER A 59 14.99 10.55 -28.18
C SER A 59 15.91 11.66 -28.71
N GLN A 60 15.38 12.82 -29.12
CA GLN A 60 16.17 14.00 -29.49
C GLN A 60 15.88 15.27 -28.66
N MET A 61 14.90 15.28 -27.73
CA MET A 61 14.62 16.49 -26.94
C MET A 61 14.85 16.37 -25.42
N ILE A 62 15.32 15.23 -24.91
CA ILE A 62 15.52 15.02 -23.45
C ILE A 62 16.87 14.35 -23.21
N LYS A 63 17.91 15.02 -23.68
CA LYS A 63 19.30 14.82 -23.23
C LYS A 63 19.87 16.06 -22.52
N SER A 64 19.07 17.08 -22.26
CA SER A 64 19.49 18.32 -21.59
C SER A 64 18.63 18.59 -20.35
N GLN A 65 18.82 17.81 -19.29
CA GLN A 65 18.46 18.18 -17.91
C GLN A 65 19.04 17.18 -16.90
N SER A 66 20.34 16.91 -17.03
CA SER A 66 21.18 16.68 -15.86
C SER A 66 21.60 18.06 -15.36
N PHE A 67 21.24 18.40 -14.12
CA PHE A 67 21.65 19.66 -13.50
C PHE A 67 23.15 19.56 -13.16
N ASP A 68 23.98 20.22 -13.97
CA ASP A 68 25.37 20.50 -13.67
C ASP A 68 25.43 21.82 -12.87
N PRO A 69 26.15 21.92 -11.73
CA PRO A 69 26.00 23.05 -10.81
C PRO A 69 26.65 24.38 -11.24
N GLU A 70 27.30 24.48 -12.40
CA GLU A 70 28.17 25.64 -12.72
C GLU A 70 27.78 26.53 -13.91
N GLU A 71 26.71 26.27 -14.66
CA GLU A 71 26.34 27.16 -15.78
C GLU A 71 24.89 27.62 -15.77
N VAL A 72 24.59 28.67 -15.00
CA VAL A 72 23.56 29.66 -15.37
C VAL A 72 24.05 31.05 -14.95
N LYS A 73 24.75 31.74 -15.85
CA LYS A 73 24.77 33.20 -15.83
C LYS A 73 23.36 33.67 -16.22
N LEU A 74 22.71 34.42 -15.32
CA LEU A 74 21.44 35.10 -15.56
C LEU A 74 21.58 36.05 -16.76
N ASP A 75 20.98 35.71 -17.91
CA ASP A 75 20.67 36.71 -18.94
C ASP A 75 19.36 37.40 -18.56
N ASN A 76 19.50 38.56 -17.92
CA ASN A 76 18.45 39.35 -17.29
C ASN A 76 17.61 40.20 -18.26
N THR A 77 17.43 39.77 -19.51
CA THR A 77 16.69 40.57 -20.50
C THR A 77 15.71 39.72 -21.28
N LYS A 78 14.49 39.57 -20.72
CA LYS A 78 13.17 39.56 -21.42
C LYS A 78 12.09 38.94 -20.53
N ILE A 79 11.68 39.62 -19.46
CA ILE A 79 10.33 39.43 -18.87
C ILE A 79 9.83 40.80 -18.41
N GLN A 80 9.20 41.53 -19.32
CA GLN A 80 8.26 42.60 -19.00
C GLN A 80 7.06 42.42 -19.89
N GLN A 81 6.01 41.82 -19.33
CA GLN A 81 4.61 42.26 -19.43
C GLN A 81 3.72 41.14 -18.90
N ASP A 82 3.12 41.44 -17.74
CA ASP A 82 1.81 41.02 -17.24
C ASP A 82 1.84 40.55 -15.78
N SER A 83 1.17 41.33 -14.92
CA SER A 83 0.93 41.15 -13.47
C SER A 83 2.12 41.17 -12.49
N SER A 84 3.33 40.75 -12.89
CA SER A 84 4.51 40.73 -12.01
C SER A 84 5.04 42.13 -11.63
N GLY A 85 4.89 43.11 -12.52
CA GLY A 85 5.37 44.49 -12.31
C GLY A 85 4.72 45.22 -11.13
N SER A 86 3.52 44.81 -10.69
CA SER A 86 2.84 45.44 -9.56
C SER A 86 3.30 44.92 -8.20
N LEU A 87 3.79 43.67 -8.11
CA LEU A 87 4.23 43.08 -6.84
C LEU A 87 5.70 43.43 -6.55
N ASN A 88 6.53 43.58 -7.58
CA ASN A 88 7.94 43.96 -7.45
C ASN A 88 8.13 45.35 -6.82
N ASN A 89 7.12 46.22 -6.86
CA ASN A 89 7.18 47.55 -6.26
C ASN A 89 6.90 47.55 -4.74
N LEU A 90 6.47 46.43 -4.17
CA LEU A 90 6.08 46.34 -2.75
C LEU A 90 7.24 45.97 -1.82
N VAL A 91 8.37 45.52 -2.37
CA VAL A 91 9.48 44.95 -1.60
C VAL A 91 10.81 45.22 -2.30
N ASN A 92 11.89 45.42 -1.56
CA ASN A 92 13.21 45.55 -2.15
C ASN A 92 13.63 44.28 -2.92
N ILE A 93 14.39 44.46 -4.00
CA ILE A 93 14.86 43.34 -4.83
C ILE A 93 15.99 42.60 -4.07
N THR A 94 15.60 41.58 -3.33
CA THR A 94 16.52 40.63 -2.67
C THR A 94 16.28 39.21 -3.22
N PRO A 95 17.27 38.30 -3.15
CA PRO A 95 17.07 36.91 -3.56
C PRO A 95 15.89 36.23 -2.85
N LYS A 96 15.68 36.52 -1.56
CA LYS A 96 14.52 36.06 -0.78
C LYS A 96 13.22 36.57 -1.40
N ASN A 97 13.11 37.88 -1.63
CA ASN A 97 11.89 38.49 -2.11
C ASN A 97 11.55 38.05 -3.54
N ILE A 98 12.55 37.81 -4.39
CA ILE A 98 12.35 37.21 -5.71
C ILE A 98 11.74 35.79 -5.57
N ALA A 99 12.27 34.95 -4.67
CA ALA A 99 11.73 33.61 -4.44
C ALA A 99 10.30 33.65 -3.88
N VAL A 100 10.00 34.60 -2.99
CA VAL A 100 8.65 34.83 -2.44
C VAL A 100 7.68 35.28 -3.54
N ILE A 101 8.08 36.26 -4.37
CA ILE A 101 7.24 36.74 -5.48
C ILE A 101 7.02 35.63 -6.50
N GLU A 102 8.02 34.80 -6.80
CA GLU A 102 7.83 33.63 -7.67
C GLU A 102 6.86 32.61 -7.08
N LEU A 103 6.88 32.39 -5.75
CA LEU A 103 5.88 31.56 -5.08
C LEU A 103 4.46 32.09 -5.29
N ILE A 104 4.26 33.38 -5.04
CA ILE A 104 2.95 34.03 -5.12
C ILE A 104 2.45 34.08 -6.56
N THR A 105 3.28 34.53 -7.49
CA THR A 105 2.90 34.68 -8.90
C THR A 105 2.63 33.32 -9.54
N SER A 106 3.44 32.30 -9.24
CA SER A 106 3.18 30.94 -9.74
C SER A 106 1.94 30.30 -9.10
N GLU A 107 1.59 30.64 -7.85
CA GLU A 107 0.33 30.23 -7.22
C GLU A 107 -0.88 30.88 -7.91
N GLN A 108 -0.83 32.18 -8.19
CA GLN A 108 -1.87 32.87 -8.95
C GLN A 108 -2.06 32.28 -10.35
N ARG A 109 -0.95 31.99 -11.06
CA ARG A 109 -0.99 31.32 -12.36
C ARG A 109 -1.69 29.96 -12.25
N PHE A 110 -1.30 29.16 -11.27
CA PHE A 110 -1.94 27.85 -11.03
C PHE A 110 -3.45 27.97 -10.72
N VAL A 111 -3.88 28.95 -9.94
CA VAL A 111 -5.31 29.19 -9.69
C VAL A 111 -6.04 29.60 -10.97
N ASN A 112 -5.46 30.50 -11.77
CA ASN A 112 -6.05 30.92 -13.05
C ASN A 112 -6.16 29.75 -14.03
N ASP A 113 -5.16 28.88 -14.05
CA ASP A 113 -5.11 27.66 -14.83
C ASP A 113 -6.24 26.69 -14.43
N MET A 114 -6.42 26.45 -13.12
CA MET A 114 -7.50 25.62 -12.58
C MET A 114 -8.89 26.18 -12.92
N LYS A 115 -9.08 27.50 -12.81
CA LYS A 115 -10.32 28.20 -13.19
C LYS A 115 -10.57 28.17 -14.70
N SER A 116 -9.51 28.26 -15.51
CA SER A 116 -9.61 28.15 -16.95
C SER A 116 -10.11 26.77 -17.37
N ILE A 117 -9.64 25.70 -16.72
CA ILE A 117 -10.14 24.34 -16.95
C ILE A 117 -11.63 24.22 -16.61
N LEU A 118 -12.07 24.80 -15.48
CA LEU A 118 -13.48 24.84 -15.12
C LEU A 118 -14.33 25.50 -16.22
N LYS A 119 -13.90 26.69 -16.68
CA LYS A 119 -14.61 27.47 -17.71
C LYS A 119 -14.57 26.84 -19.11
N THR A 120 -13.47 26.18 -19.47
CA THR A 120 -13.21 25.74 -20.84
C THR A 120 -13.62 24.29 -21.07
N TYR A 121 -13.54 23.44 -20.04
CA TYR A 121 -13.86 22.02 -20.13
C TYR A 121 -15.11 21.67 -19.34
N ILE A 122 -15.12 21.92 -18.02
CA ILE A 122 -16.16 21.39 -17.13
C ILE A 122 -17.54 22.03 -17.41
N THR A 123 -17.62 23.37 -17.40
CA THR A 123 -18.88 24.09 -17.63
C THR A 123 -19.49 23.78 -19.01
N PRO A 124 -18.73 23.86 -20.13
CA PRO A 124 -19.28 23.53 -21.44
C PRO A 124 -19.65 22.06 -21.58
N MET A 125 -18.95 21.14 -20.91
CA MET A 125 -19.33 19.72 -20.89
C MET A 125 -20.69 19.49 -20.24
N LEU A 126 -20.97 20.19 -19.14
CA LEU A 126 -22.26 20.14 -18.43
C LEU A 126 -23.37 20.78 -19.27
N GLU A 127 -23.20 22.02 -19.69
CA GLU A 127 -24.24 22.80 -20.39
C GLU A 127 -24.63 22.16 -21.73
N ASN A 128 -23.66 21.62 -22.47
CA ASN A 128 -23.91 20.98 -23.77
C ASN A 128 -24.21 19.48 -23.64
N ASN A 129 -24.35 18.96 -22.43
CA ASN A 129 -24.57 17.54 -22.13
C ASN A 129 -23.58 16.64 -22.88
N ILE A 130 -22.29 17.01 -22.92
CA ILE A 130 -21.24 16.22 -23.57
C ILE A 130 -21.07 14.88 -22.85
N LEU A 131 -21.13 14.92 -21.51
CA LEU A 131 -21.15 13.79 -20.60
C LEU A 131 -22.26 14.03 -19.54
N SER A 132 -22.70 12.98 -18.84
CA SER A 132 -23.62 13.15 -17.70
C SER A 132 -22.90 13.79 -16.52
N SER A 133 -23.64 14.45 -15.62
CA SER A 133 -23.09 15.03 -14.39
C SER A 133 -22.24 14.01 -13.62
N SER A 134 -22.73 12.78 -13.45
CA SER A 134 -22.00 11.71 -12.77
C SER A 134 -20.65 11.36 -13.41
N HIS A 135 -20.55 11.36 -14.74
CA HIS A 135 -19.28 11.12 -15.43
C HIS A 135 -18.33 12.31 -15.26
N ILE A 136 -18.85 13.54 -15.27
CA ILE A 136 -18.05 14.75 -15.07
C ILE A 136 -17.51 14.81 -13.63
N ASP A 137 -18.35 14.49 -12.64
CA ASP A 137 -17.93 14.37 -11.24
C ASP A 137 -16.87 13.27 -11.06
N ALA A 138 -17.00 12.14 -11.75
CA ALA A 138 -16.00 11.07 -11.73
C ALA A 138 -14.68 11.44 -12.44
N LEU A 139 -14.71 12.38 -13.40
CA LEU A 139 -13.52 12.83 -14.13
C LEU A 139 -12.76 13.94 -13.39
N PHE A 140 -13.48 14.93 -12.87
CA PHE A 140 -12.88 16.12 -12.26
C PHE A 140 -12.88 16.09 -10.73
N LEU A 141 -13.56 15.13 -10.10
CA LEU A 141 -13.50 14.88 -8.66
C LEU A 141 -13.83 16.17 -7.86
N ASN A 142 -13.08 16.47 -6.81
CA ASN A 142 -13.22 17.68 -6.01
C ASN A 142 -12.53 18.93 -6.61
N TRP A 143 -12.35 19.00 -7.94
CA TRP A 143 -11.71 20.15 -8.62
C TRP A 143 -12.17 21.53 -8.13
N PRO A 144 -13.48 21.80 -7.95
CA PRO A 144 -13.93 23.12 -7.47
C PRO A 144 -13.45 23.44 -6.05
N SER A 145 -13.46 22.45 -5.14
CA SER A 145 -13.01 22.62 -3.75
C SER A 145 -11.50 22.85 -3.71
N LEU A 146 -10.74 22.03 -4.43
CA LEU A 146 -9.30 22.16 -4.56
C LEU A 146 -8.90 23.54 -5.12
N THR A 147 -9.59 24.00 -6.17
CA THR A 147 -9.38 25.35 -6.75
C THR A 147 -9.61 26.44 -5.72
N ARG A 148 -10.69 26.33 -4.91
CA ARG A 148 -11.02 27.30 -3.86
C ARG A 148 -9.95 27.37 -2.78
N THR A 149 -9.39 26.24 -2.36
CA THR A 149 -8.33 26.20 -1.34
C THR A 149 -7.04 26.86 -1.84
N HIS A 150 -6.65 26.60 -3.10
CA HIS A 150 -5.52 27.28 -3.73
C HIS A 150 -5.77 28.79 -3.93
N GLU A 151 -6.99 29.19 -4.29
CA GLU A 151 -7.37 30.60 -4.38
C GLU A 151 -7.28 31.31 -3.02
N LYS A 152 -7.74 30.66 -1.95
CA LYS A 152 -7.63 31.16 -0.58
C LYS A 152 -6.15 31.36 -0.18
N LEU A 153 -5.27 30.41 -0.53
CA LEU A 153 -3.83 30.53 -0.30
C LEU A 153 -3.24 31.72 -1.07
N ALA A 154 -3.51 31.81 -2.38
CA ALA A 154 -3.01 32.90 -3.23
C ALA A 154 -3.42 34.28 -2.69
N ASN A 155 -4.71 34.44 -2.36
CA ASN A 155 -5.24 35.70 -1.83
C ASN A 155 -4.65 36.06 -0.47
N THR A 156 -4.43 35.07 0.39
CA THR A 156 -3.80 35.28 1.71
C THR A 156 -2.34 35.73 1.54
N LEU A 157 -1.57 35.08 0.67
CA LEU A 157 -0.18 35.47 0.41
C LEU A 157 -0.08 36.88 -0.18
N ILE A 158 -0.95 37.24 -1.13
CA ILE A 158 -0.98 38.59 -1.73
C ILE A 158 -1.34 39.64 -0.67
N THR A 159 -2.33 39.33 0.17
CA THR A 159 -2.80 40.26 1.20
C THR A 159 -1.69 40.50 2.22
N ALA A 160 -1.06 39.43 2.72
CA ALA A 160 0.07 39.52 3.63
C ALA A 160 1.26 40.29 3.00
N LEU A 161 1.52 40.12 1.71
CA LEU A 161 2.61 40.87 1.06
C LEU A 161 2.31 42.36 1.00
N LYS A 162 1.04 42.74 0.81
CA LYS A 162 0.60 44.14 0.77
C LYS A 162 0.58 44.78 2.15
N THR A 163 0.22 44.03 3.20
CA THR A 163 0.10 44.56 4.57
C THR A 163 1.43 44.56 5.30
N ASP A 164 2.20 43.48 5.18
CA ASP A 164 3.37 43.21 6.02
C ASP A 164 4.69 43.47 5.27
N GLY A 165 4.65 43.56 3.93
CA GLY A 165 5.80 43.87 3.09
C GLY A 165 6.96 42.90 3.32
N GLU A 166 8.10 43.44 3.74
CA GLU A 166 9.31 42.66 4.04
C GLU A 166 9.19 41.76 5.29
N GLN A 167 8.25 42.06 6.19
CA GLN A 167 8.04 41.31 7.43
C GLN A 167 7.06 40.14 7.24
N ILE A 168 6.65 39.84 6.01
CA ILE A 168 5.76 38.72 5.71
C ILE A 168 6.36 37.39 6.21
N SER A 169 5.58 36.69 7.03
CA SER A 169 5.90 35.35 7.52
C SER A 169 5.29 34.29 6.60
N ILE A 170 6.01 33.96 5.53
CA ILE A 170 5.58 32.97 4.52
C ILE A 170 5.51 31.58 5.14
N GLY A 171 6.50 31.22 5.97
CA GLY A 171 6.55 29.93 6.64
C GLY A 171 5.28 29.67 7.46
N LYS A 172 4.79 30.68 8.19
CA LYS A 172 3.57 30.58 9.01
C LYS A 172 2.33 30.36 8.14
N ILE A 173 2.18 31.14 7.06
CA ILE A 173 1.05 30.99 6.13
C ILE A 173 1.06 29.58 5.54
N LEU A 174 2.20 29.10 5.06
CA LEU A 174 2.32 27.75 4.49
C LEU A 174 2.05 26.66 5.54
N CYS A 175 2.53 26.83 6.77
CA CYS A 175 2.23 25.90 7.87
C CYS A 175 0.74 25.77 8.18
N GLN A 176 -0.05 26.82 7.95
CA GLN A 176 -1.50 26.82 8.11
C GLN A 176 -2.20 26.14 6.91
N PHE A 177 -1.76 26.44 5.69
CA PHE A 177 -2.46 25.98 4.47
C PHE A 177 -2.07 24.58 4.00
N ILE A 178 -0.84 24.12 4.22
CA ILE A 178 -0.42 22.78 3.78
C ILE A 178 -1.34 21.68 4.33
N PRO A 179 -1.74 21.66 5.61
CA PRO A 179 -2.71 20.68 6.12
C PRO A 179 -4.08 20.74 5.42
N GLU A 180 -4.60 21.94 5.10
CA GLU A 180 -5.83 22.09 4.31
C GLU A 180 -5.66 21.50 2.90
N LEU A 181 -4.49 21.71 2.28
CA LEU A 181 -4.15 21.09 1.00
C LEU A 181 -4.06 19.57 1.10
N ILE A 182 -3.48 19.00 2.16
CA ILE A 182 -3.42 17.53 2.36
C ILE A 182 -4.82 16.93 2.23
N ALA A 183 -5.81 17.48 2.94
CA ALA A 183 -7.17 16.96 2.92
C ALA A 183 -7.81 17.00 1.51
N GLU A 184 -7.65 18.10 0.78
CA GLU A 184 -8.20 18.24 -0.58
C GLU A 184 -7.50 17.33 -1.59
N TYR A 185 -6.17 17.24 -1.50
CA TYR A 185 -5.39 16.42 -2.41
C TYR A 185 -5.55 14.92 -2.15
N GLU A 186 -5.76 14.50 -0.91
CA GLU A 186 -6.06 13.09 -0.59
C GLU A 186 -7.35 12.65 -1.30
N VAL A 187 -8.41 13.47 -1.25
CA VAL A 187 -9.67 13.20 -1.97
C VAL A 187 -9.44 13.13 -3.48
N TYR A 188 -8.70 14.08 -4.04
CA TYR A 188 -8.44 14.15 -5.48
C TYR A 188 -7.64 12.92 -5.95
N PHE A 189 -6.51 12.63 -5.29
CA PHE A 189 -5.60 11.59 -5.76
C PHE A 189 -6.03 10.18 -5.45
N ARG A 190 -6.85 9.99 -4.41
CA ARG A 190 -7.49 8.71 -4.13
C ARG A 190 -8.31 8.20 -5.31
N PHE A 191 -9.02 9.07 -6.04
CA PHE A 191 -9.85 8.64 -7.16
C PHE A 191 -9.25 8.99 -8.54
N HIS A 192 -8.06 9.59 -8.55
CA HIS A 192 -7.38 10.00 -9.79
C HIS A 192 -7.11 8.84 -10.76
N PRO A 193 -6.64 7.64 -10.35
CA PRO A 193 -6.47 6.52 -11.27
C PRO A 193 -7.78 6.10 -11.96
N THR A 194 -8.88 6.10 -11.22
CA THR A 194 -10.22 5.80 -11.73
C THR A 194 -10.71 6.90 -12.67
N ALA A 195 -10.47 8.17 -12.36
CA ALA A 195 -10.77 9.29 -13.24
C ALA A 195 -9.99 9.19 -14.56
N MET A 196 -8.69 8.86 -14.52
CA MET A 196 -7.87 8.64 -15.70
C MET A 196 -8.36 7.46 -16.56
N LYS A 197 -8.81 6.37 -15.93
CA LYS A 197 -9.42 5.24 -16.63
C LYS A 197 -10.72 5.63 -17.30
N CYS A 198 -11.64 6.27 -16.57
CA CYS A 198 -12.89 6.80 -17.10
C CYS A 198 -12.64 7.76 -18.28
N PHE A 199 -11.64 8.63 -18.17
CA PHE A 199 -11.27 9.58 -19.23
C PHE A 199 -10.89 8.86 -20.54
N ARG A 200 -10.01 7.85 -20.44
CA ARG A 200 -9.62 7.02 -21.59
C ARG A 200 -10.81 6.27 -22.18
N GLU A 201 -11.62 5.65 -21.33
CA GLU A 201 -12.82 4.92 -21.76
C GLU A 201 -13.81 5.83 -22.48
N GLN A 202 -14.09 7.03 -21.96
CA GLN A 202 -14.99 7.99 -22.59
C GLN A 202 -14.43 8.53 -23.91
N LEU A 203 -13.12 8.76 -24.02
CA LEU A 203 -12.49 9.10 -25.31
C LEU A 203 -12.69 8.01 -26.37
N HIS A 204 -12.72 6.74 -25.98
CA HIS A 204 -12.95 5.62 -26.87
C HIS A 204 -14.43 5.40 -27.19
N ILE A 205 -15.32 5.47 -26.20
CA ILE A 205 -16.72 5.07 -26.32
C ILE A 205 -17.62 6.23 -26.79
N SER A 206 -17.31 7.48 -26.45
CA SER A 206 -18.14 8.65 -26.75
C SER A 206 -17.56 9.51 -27.88
N PRO A 207 -18.10 9.44 -29.11
CA PRO A 207 -17.69 10.31 -30.22
C PRO A 207 -17.93 11.79 -29.90
N LYS A 208 -19.01 12.10 -29.17
CA LYS A 208 -19.37 13.46 -28.75
C LYS A 208 -18.29 14.04 -27.83
N PHE A 209 -17.83 13.26 -26.86
CA PHE A 209 -16.75 13.65 -25.96
C PHE A 209 -15.42 13.81 -26.72
N ARG A 210 -15.07 12.87 -27.59
CA ARG A 210 -13.86 12.96 -28.42
C ARG A 210 -13.83 14.21 -29.29
N ALA A 211 -14.93 14.51 -30.00
CA ALA A 211 -15.04 15.69 -30.84
C ALA A 211 -14.96 16.99 -30.02
N PHE A 212 -15.59 17.02 -28.84
CA PHE A 212 -15.47 18.13 -27.90
C PHE A 212 -14.01 18.35 -27.48
N MET A 213 -13.32 17.31 -27.02
CA MET A 213 -11.92 17.41 -26.58
C MET A 213 -11.00 17.92 -27.69
N GLN A 214 -11.17 17.41 -28.91
CA GLN A 214 -10.41 17.88 -30.07
C GLN A 214 -10.69 19.35 -30.39
N LYS A 215 -11.96 19.74 -30.48
CA LYS A 215 -12.35 21.13 -30.78
C LYS A 215 -11.82 22.09 -29.72
N THR A 216 -11.99 21.73 -28.44
CA THR A 216 -11.51 22.54 -27.33
C THR A 216 -9.99 22.70 -27.38
N LYS A 217 -9.25 21.65 -27.73
CA LYS A 217 -7.79 21.71 -27.91
C LYS A 217 -7.34 22.63 -29.05
N GLU A 218 -8.07 22.62 -30.16
CA GLU A 218 -7.78 23.48 -31.32
C GLU A 218 -8.08 24.97 -31.06
N HIS A 219 -9.07 25.27 -30.21
CA HIS A 219 -9.56 26.64 -29.97
C HIS A 219 -9.06 27.27 -28.66
N SER A 220 -8.31 26.53 -27.84
CA SER A 220 -7.82 27.01 -26.54
C SER A 220 -6.33 27.35 -26.60
N TYR A 221 -5.96 28.52 -26.10
CA TYR A 221 -4.57 28.93 -25.89
C TYR A 221 -4.09 28.55 -24.48
N GLY A 222 -2.78 28.33 -24.31
CA GLY A 222 -2.20 27.95 -23.01
C GLY A 222 -2.47 26.47 -22.65
N ILE A 223 -3.03 26.21 -21.46
CA ILE A 223 -3.26 24.84 -20.95
C ILE A 223 -4.13 23.98 -21.86
N GLY A 224 -5.03 24.59 -22.62
CA GLY A 224 -5.88 23.84 -23.55
C GLY A 224 -5.12 23.20 -24.71
N THR A 225 -3.84 23.54 -24.92
CA THR A 225 -2.97 22.88 -25.91
C THR A 225 -2.25 21.64 -25.37
N MET A 226 -2.26 21.43 -24.04
CA MET A 226 -1.64 20.27 -23.42
C MET A 226 -2.33 18.98 -23.88
N GLY A 227 -1.62 17.85 -23.88
CA GLY A 227 -2.24 16.56 -24.18
C GLY A 227 -3.42 16.29 -23.25
N ASP A 228 -4.48 15.64 -23.75
CA ASP A 228 -5.77 15.48 -23.08
C ASP A 228 -5.66 14.94 -21.63
N ALA A 229 -4.67 14.08 -21.37
CA ALA A 229 -4.34 13.52 -20.06
C ALA A 229 -3.64 14.50 -19.08
N ASN A 230 -3.00 15.55 -19.56
CA ASN A 230 -2.21 16.46 -18.73
C ASN A 230 -3.11 17.34 -17.84
N ILE A 231 -4.35 17.62 -18.27
CA ILE A 231 -5.33 18.42 -17.53
C ILE A 231 -5.55 17.84 -16.12
N LEU A 232 -5.80 16.54 -16.04
CA LEU A 232 -6.05 15.84 -14.78
C LEU A 232 -4.79 15.67 -13.93
N THR A 233 -3.58 15.85 -14.50
CA THR A 233 -2.32 15.75 -13.76
C THR A 233 -1.81 17.09 -13.23
N LEU A 234 -2.47 18.20 -13.57
CA LEU A 234 -2.01 19.54 -13.19
C LEU A 234 -1.83 19.72 -11.67
N PRO A 235 -2.75 19.26 -10.80
CA PRO A 235 -2.56 19.35 -9.36
C PRO A 235 -1.31 18.61 -8.86
N LEU A 236 -0.95 17.49 -9.50
CA LEU A 236 0.24 16.72 -9.12
C LEU A 236 1.51 17.52 -9.39
N GLN A 237 1.53 18.24 -10.50
CA GLN A 237 2.67 19.05 -10.88
C GLN A 237 2.86 20.23 -9.92
N ARG A 238 1.78 20.77 -9.34
CA ARG A 238 1.88 21.86 -8.35
C ARG A 238 2.44 21.35 -7.04
N ILE A 239 1.90 20.25 -6.53
CA ILE A 239 2.29 19.75 -5.22
C ILE A 239 3.76 19.33 -5.14
N ALA A 240 4.30 18.81 -6.24
CA ALA A 240 5.71 18.47 -6.36
C ALA A 240 6.65 19.69 -6.28
N LYS A 241 6.15 20.91 -6.51
CA LYS A 241 6.95 22.15 -6.52
C LYS A 241 7.08 22.80 -5.14
N TYR A 242 6.12 22.61 -4.22
CA TYR A 242 6.16 23.27 -2.91
C TYR A 242 7.47 23.04 -2.13
N PRO A 243 8.00 21.81 -1.99
CA PRO A 243 9.24 21.61 -1.26
C PRO A 243 10.42 22.41 -1.86
N PHE A 244 10.52 22.44 -3.18
CA PHE A 244 11.56 23.19 -3.88
C PHE A 244 11.41 24.70 -3.66
N MET A 245 10.20 25.23 -3.79
CA MET A 245 9.94 26.67 -3.68
C MET A 245 10.17 27.17 -2.26
N ILE A 246 9.74 26.40 -1.25
CA ILE A 246 10.00 26.69 0.15
C ILE A 246 11.50 26.67 0.44
N TYR A 247 12.21 25.65 -0.08
CA TYR A 247 13.65 25.56 0.05
C TYR A 247 14.38 26.77 -0.54
N GLN A 248 13.95 27.30 -1.70
CA GLN A 248 14.53 28.51 -2.29
C GLN A 248 14.33 29.75 -1.39
N ILE A 249 13.19 29.87 -0.72
CA ILE A 249 12.94 30.97 0.22
C ILE A 249 13.82 30.81 1.47
N LEU A 250 13.85 29.60 2.02
CA LEU A 250 14.63 29.26 3.21
C LEU A 250 16.13 29.48 3.00
N LYS A 251 16.68 29.02 1.87
CA LYS A 251 18.10 29.19 1.50
C LYS A 251 18.53 30.66 1.46
N ASN A 252 17.60 31.56 1.14
CA ASN A 252 17.85 32.99 1.02
C ASN A 252 17.35 33.79 2.25
N SER A 253 16.87 33.13 3.30
CA SER A 253 16.42 33.78 4.54
C SER A 253 17.52 33.82 5.60
N SER A 254 17.51 34.82 6.48
CA SER A 254 18.42 34.87 7.62
C SER A 254 18.03 33.85 8.68
N ASN A 255 19.02 33.17 9.25
CA ASN A 255 18.81 32.19 10.32
C ASN A 255 18.20 32.81 11.58
N ASP A 256 18.39 34.11 11.80
CA ASP A 256 17.86 34.86 12.94
C ASP A 256 16.43 35.38 12.72
N SER A 257 15.79 35.04 11.61
CA SER A 257 14.40 35.48 11.35
C SER A 257 13.37 34.60 12.07
N ASP A 258 12.34 35.22 12.63
CA ASP A 258 11.20 34.52 13.25
C ASP A 258 10.49 33.55 12.29
N ASP A 259 10.63 33.77 10.97
CA ASP A 259 10.05 32.91 9.93
C ASP A 259 10.93 31.70 9.57
N PHE A 260 12.20 31.66 9.99
CA PHE A 260 13.15 30.62 9.62
C PHE A 260 12.68 29.22 10.08
N ASP A 261 12.30 29.10 11.36
CA ASP A 261 11.76 27.86 11.93
C ASP A 261 10.43 27.47 11.27
N GLN A 262 9.59 28.45 10.95
CA GLN A 262 8.32 28.22 10.27
C GLN A 262 8.52 27.74 8.83
N LEU A 263 9.55 28.24 8.13
CA LEU A 263 9.91 27.78 6.80
C LEU A 263 10.42 26.32 6.83
N HIS A 264 11.27 25.96 7.79
CA HIS A 264 11.68 24.57 8.01
C HIS A 264 10.50 23.64 8.29
N ASN A 265 9.58 24.07 9.17
CA ASN A 265 8.36 23.32 9.46
C ASN A 265 7.46 23.18 8.23
N SER A 266 7.31 24.26 7.44
CA SER A 266 6.50 24.22 6.21
C SER A 266 7.12 23.30 5.15
N LEU A 267 8.45 23.24 5.05
CA LEU A 267 9.15 22.33 4.16
C LEU A 267 8.89 20.87 4.53
N LYS A 268 9.01 20.54 5.82
CA LYS A 268 8.70 19.21 6.34
C LYS A 268 7.25 18.82 6.01
N LYS A 269 6.30 19.72 6.27
CA LYS A 269 4.88 19.48 5.92
C LYS A 269 4.65 19.31 4.43
N ALA A 270 5.39 20.02 3.56
CA ALA A 270 5.28 19.87 2.11
C ALA A 270 5.82 18.51 1.64
N ASP A 271 6.88 18.00 2.27
CA ASP A 271 7.36 16.63 2.02
C ASP A 271 6.37 15.56 2.52
N GLU A 272 5.78 15.75 3.71
CA GLU A 272 4.71 14.89 4.26
C GLU A 272 3.49 14.86 3.31
N LEU A 273 3.05 16.02 2.83
CA LEU A 273 1.98 16.16 1.85
C LEU A 273 2.23 15.29 0.61
N ARG A 274 3.46 15.33 0.06
CA ARG A 274 3.83 14.51 -1.10
C ARG A 274 3.78 13.00 -0.77
N GLU A 275 4.29 12.61 0.39
CA GLU A 275 4.32 11.21 0.82
C GLU A 275 2.91 10.65 1.04
N THR A 276 2.04 11.41 1.73
CA THR A 276 0.64 11.05 1.95
C THR A 276 -0.09 10.78 0.64
N ILE A 277 0.11 11.65 -0.36
CA ILE A 277 -0.54 11.48 -1.68
C ILE A 277 -0.01 10.26 -2.42
N ASN A 278 1.30 10.05 -2.43
CA ASN A 278 1.86 8.85 -3.08
C ASN A 278 1.29 7.59 -2.44
N ASN A 279 1.22 7.54 -1.10
CA ASN A 279 0.63 6.43 -0.38
C ASN A 279 -0.85 6.26 -0.71
N ALA A 280 -1.64 7.34 -0.77
CA ALA A 280 -3.06 7.29 -1.11
C ALA A 280 -3.30 6.74 -2.53
N ILE A 281 -2.48 7.16 -3.51
CA ILE A 281 -2.52 6.64 -4.88
C ILE A 281 -2.19 5.15 -4.89
N ASP A 282 -1.06 4.77 -4.28
CA ASP A 282 -0.61 3.38 -4.22
C ASP A 282 -1.64 2.48 -3.51
N GLU A 283 -2.27 2.96 -2.44
CA GLU A 283 -3.34 2.25 -1.72
C GLU A 283 -4.58 2.04 -2.58
N GLU A 284 -5.00 3.07 -3.34
CA GLU A 284 -6.12 2.93 -4.27
C GLU A 284 -5.85 1.87 -5.32
N ILE A 285 -4.68 1.93 -5.96
CA ILE A 285 -4.30 1.00 -7.02
C ILE A 285 -4.25 -0.42 -6.47
N ASN A 286 -3.63 -0.60 -5.30
CA ASN A 286 -3.61 -1.89 -4.61
C ASN A 286 -5.03 -2.37 -4.31
N ARG A 287 -5.93 -1.48 -3.84
CA ARG A 287 -7.34 -1.82 -3.57
C ARG A 287 -8.03 -2.33 -4.83
N THR A 288 -7.99 -1.59 -5.95
CA THR A 288 -8.62 -2.00 -7.21
C THR A 288 -8.06 -3.34 -7.71
N LYS A 289 -6.73 -3.51 -7.63
CA LYS A 289 -6.06 -4.76 -8.02
C LYS A 289 -6.47 -5.93 -7.11
N PHE A 290 -6.60 -5.71 -5.82
CA PHE A 290 -7.07 -6.73 -4.86
C PHE A 290 -8.54 -7.10 -5.05
N GLU A 291 -9.41 -6.14 -5.37
CA GLU A 291 -10.80 -6.43 -5.73
C GLU A 291 -10.88 -7.31 -6.98
N TRP A 292 -10.04 -7.02 -7.99
CA TRP A 292 -9.93 -7.88 -9.16
C TRP A 292 -9.46 -9.28 -8.78
N LEU A 293 -8.38 -9.39 -7.98
CA LEU A 293 -7.83 -10.68 -7.54
C LEU A 293 -8.84 -11.50 -6.75
N GLN A 294 -9.60 -10.86 -5.85
CA GLN A 294 -10.62 -11.52 -5.05
C GLN A 294 -11.74 -12.13 -5.90
N LYS A 295 -12.07 -11.50 -7.03
CA LYS A 295 -13.09 -11.97 -7.99
C LYS A 295 -12.56 -13.03 -8.96
N HIS A 296 -11.30 -12.93 -9.38
CA HIS A 296 -10.75 -13.70 -10.51
C HIS A 296 -9.81 -14.83 -10.11
N VAL A 297 -9.29 -14.86 -8.87
CA VAL A 297 -8.37 -15.91 -8.39
C VAL A 297 -9.12 -16.93 -7.54
N ASP A 298 -9.28 -18.13 -8.10
CA ASP A 298 -9.83 -19.28 -7.41
C ASP A 298 -8.81 -19.90 -6.43
N CYS A 299 -9.07 -19.69 -5.14
CA CYS A 299 -8.29 -20.21 -4.02
C CYS A 299 -8.78 -21.58 -3.49
N THR A 300 -9.68 -22.29 -4.16
CA THR A 300 -10.24 -23.58 -3.67
C THR A 300 -9.21 -24.69 -3.45
N LYS A 301 -8.02 -24.60 -4.06
CA LYS A 301 -6.93 -25.58 -3.88
C LYS A 301 -6.08 -25.39 -2.64
N ILE A 302 -6.29 -24.31 -1.91
CA ILE A 302 -5.64 -24.07 -0.62
C ILE A 302 -6.67 -24.25 0.49
N TYR A 303 -6.20 -24.67 1.67
CA TYR A 303 -7.06 -24.97 2.80
C TYR A 303 -7.81 -23.73 3.32
N GLU A 304 -7.21 -22.55 3.18
CA GLU A 304 -7.77 -21.28 3.64
C GLU A 304 -7.86 -20.30 2.46
N THR A 305 -9.02 -19.67 2.29
CA THR A 305 -9.22 -18.63 1.27
C THR A 305 -8.40 -17.39 1.62
N ILE A 306 -7.60 -16.90 0.67
CA ILE A 306 -6.86 -15.64 0.83
C ILE A 306 -7.84 -14.48 0.66
N ILE A 307 -7.85 -13.58 1.65
CA ILE A 307 -8.49 -12.25 1.53
C ILE A 307 -7.40 -11.27 1.13
N PHE A 308 -7.30 -10.89 -0.15
CA PHE A 308 -6.16 -10.10 -0.62
C PHE A 308 -6.06 -8.73 0.05
N ASN A 309 -7.19 -8.04 0.19
CA ASN A 309 -7.27 -6.73 0.85
C ASN A 309 -7.41 -6.86 2.38
N SER A 310 -6.39 -7.41 3.04
CA SER A 310 -6.34 -7.56 4.50
C SER A 310 -4.94 -7.25 5.03
N LEU A 311 -4.84 -7.14 6.35
CA LEU A 311 -3.54 -7.06 7.03
C LEU A 311 -2.79 -8.39 6.87
N THR A 312 -1.46 -8.31 6.74
CA THR A 312 -0.59 -9.48 6.74
C THR A 312 -0.54 -10.10 8.15
N HIS A 313 0.09 -11.27 8.28
CA HIS A 313 0.38 -11.87 9.59
C HIS A 313 1.20 -10.96 10.54
N PHE A 314 1.93 -9.96 10.01
CA PHE A 314 2.70 -9.01 10.81
C PHE A 314 1.90 -7.74 11.18
N GLY A 315 0.66 -7.61 10.72
CA GLY A 315 -0.25 -6.51 11.08
C GLY A 315 -0.16 -5.28 10.19
N ASP A 316 0.72 -5.26 9.19
CA ASP A 316 0.78 -4.22 8.16
C ASP A 316 -0.20 -4.49 7.00
N GLN A 317 -0.55 -3.45 6.24
CA GLN A 317 -1.42 -3.59 5.07
C GLN A 317 -0.73 -4.42 3.97
N ARG A 318 -1.43 -5.42 3.41
CA ARG A 318 -0.90 -6.17 2.25
C ARG A 318 -0.72 -5.24 1.05
N LYS A 319 0.38 -5.41 0.31
CA LYS A 319 0.69 -4.68 -0.93
C LYS A 319 1.10 -5.65 -2.03
N LEU A 320 0.68 -5.39 -3.27
CA LEU A 320 1.18 -6.10 -4.44
C LEU A 320 2.44 -5.40 -4.93
N ILE A 321 3.60 -6.06 -4.80
CA ILE A 321 4.92 -5.48 -5.10
C ILE A 321 5.26 -5.63 -6.58
N HIS A 322 5.10 -6.84 -7.12
CA HIS A 322 5.41 -7.13 -8.51
C HIS A 322 4.53 -8.24 -9.05
N TYR A 323 4.31 -8.25 -10.36
CA TYR A 323 3.58 -9.32 -11.03
C TYR A 323 4.00 -9.39 -12.48
N ASN A 324 4.02 -10.60 -13.01
CA ASN A 324 4.23 -10.87 -14.42
C ASN A 324 3.97 -12.36 -14.69
N HIS A 325 4.03 -12.75 -15.95
CA HIS A 325 4.11 -14.15 -16.28
C HIS A 325 5.50 -14.71 -15.98
N ILE A 326 5.55 -15.94 -15.48
CA ILE A 326 6.77 -16.68 -15.20
C ILE A 326 6.61 -18.12 -15.66
N ARG A 327 7.70 -18.80 -15.99
CA ARG A 327 7.65 -20.22 -16.38
C ARG A 327 8.38 -21.09 -15.36
N LEU A 328 7.86 -22.28 -15.08
CA LEU A 328 8.56 -23.29 -14.26
C LEU A 328 9.65 -24.03 -15.05
N THR A 329 9.54 -24.02 -16.37
CA THR A 329 10.46 -24.69 -17.30
C THR A 329 10.58 -23.84 -18.56
N LYS A 330 11.58 -24.10 -19.40
CA LYS A 330 11.69 -23.46 -20.72
C LYS A 330 10.52 -23.78 -21.68
N SER A 331 9.70 -24.79 -21.38
CA SER A 331 8.49 -25.10 -22.17
C SER A 331 7.42 -24.02 -22.03
N THR A 332 6.80 -23.67 -23.16
CA THR A 332 5.70 -22.69 -23.25
C THR A 332 4.44 -23.14 -22.51
N ASN A 333 4.24 -24.43 -22.31
CA ASN A 333 3.06 -24.99 -21.62
C ASN A 333 3.07 -24.79 -20.09
N ASN A 334 4.18 -24.33 -19.52
CA ASN A 334 4.34 -24.13 -18.08
C ASN A 334 4.31 -22.64 -17.69
N LEU A 335 3.52 -21.85 -18.41
CA LEU A 335 3.27 -20.44 -18.09
C LEU A 335 2.40 -20.30 -16.84
N LEU A 336 2.87 -19.53 -15.88
CA LEU A 336 2.18 -19.16 -14.66
C LEU A 336 2.03 -17.65 -14.58
N TYR A 337 1.01 -17.21 -13.86
CA TYR A 337 0.80 -15.82 -13.49
C TYR A 337 1.30 -15.68 -12.05
N ALA A 338 2.44 -15.01 -11.89
CA ALA A 338 3.13 -14.83 -10.61
C ALA A 338 2.83 -13.46 -10.03
N MET A 339 2.58 -13.41 -8.72
CA MET A 339 2.22 -12.19 -8.00
C MET A 339 2.98 -12.17 -6.69
N LEU A 340 3.87 -11.21 -6.53
CA LEU A 340 4.65 -11.00 -5.32
C LEU A 340 3.93 -9.97 -4.44
N PHE A 341 3.54 -10.40 -3.25
CA PHE A 341 3.05 -9.53 -2.20
C PHE A 341 4.16 -9.24 -1.19
N ASN A 342 3.93 -8.33 -0.25
CA ASN A 342 4.86 -8.05 0.86
C ASN A 342 5.00 -9.18 1.89
N ASP A 343 4.15 -10.22 1.83
CA ASP A 343 4.15 -11.35 2.76
C ASP A 343 4.35 -12.72 2.08
N PHE A 344 3.90 -12.90 0.83
CA PHE A 344 4.10 -14.15 0.07
C PHE A 344 4.22 -13.95 -1.45
N LEU A 345 4.78 -14.95 -2.13
CA LEU A 345 4.73 -15.12 -3.58
C LEU A 345 3.61 -16.11 -3.96
N LEU A 346 2.65 -15.64 -4.75
CA LEU A 346 1.53 -16.43 -5.26
C LEU A 346 1.78 -16.83 -6.71
N LEU A 347 1.60 -18.12 -7.00
CA LEU A 347 1.66 -18.66 -8.34
C LEU A 347 0.29 -19.19 -8.75
N THR A 348 -0.19 -18.76 -9.91
CA THR A 348 -1.50 -19.16 -10.44
C THR A 348 -1.39 -19.62 -11.89
N ARG A 349 -2.40 -20.36 -12.36
CA ARG A 349 -2.58 -20.78 -13.75
C ARG A 349 -3.98 -20.40 -14.21
N THR A 350 -4.23 -20.40 -15.51
CA THR A 350 -5.59 -20.16 -16.02
C THR A 350 -6.51 -21.35 -15.69
N LYS A 351 -7.75 -21.07 -15.26
CA LYS A 351 -8.76 -22.09 -14.91
C LYS A 351 -9.38 -22.73 -16.15
N ARG A 352 -9.50 -21.95 -17.22
CA ARG A 352 -9.78 -22.42 -18.58
C ARG A 352 -8.64 -21.94 -19.46
N PRO A 353 -8.09 -22.77 -20.37
CA PRO A 353 -7.25 -22.22 -21.42
C PRO A 353 -8.15 -21.26 -22.19
N LEU A 354 -7.98 -19.94 -22.00
CA LEU A 354 -8.58 -18.98 -22.91
C LEU A 354 -8.14 -19.43 -24.29
N ILE A 355 -9.14 -19.74 -25.09
CA ILE A 355 -9.01 -20.17 -26.47
C ILE A 355 -8.06 -19.16 -27.11
N THR A 356 -6.81 -19.56 -27.34
CA THR A 356 -5.82 -18.78 -28.09
C THR A 356 -6.29 -18.53 -29.54
N LYS A 357 -7.43 -19.12 -29.97
CA LYS A 357 -8.16 -18.71 -31.17
C LYS A 357 -8.96 -17.41 -31.00
N PHE A 358 -9.47 -17.04 -29.82
CA PHE A 358 -10.24 -15.79 -29.62
C PHE A 358 -9.35 -14.56 -29.77
N PHE A 359 -8.12 -14.61 -29.24
CA PHE A 359 -7.08 -13.60 -29.49
C PHE A 359 -6.71 -13.45 -30.97
N ARG A 360 -6.85 -14.51 -31.77
CA ARG A 360 -6.65 -14.46 -33.22
C ARG A 360 -7.87 -13.92 -33.96
N ILE A 361 -9.08 -14.24 -33.49
CA ILE A 361 -10.36 -13.87 -34.13
C ILE A 361 -10.71 -12.40 -33.88
N ILE A 362 -10.58 -11.85 -32.67
CA ILE A 362 -10.91 -10.43 -32.41
C ILE A 362 -9.98 -9.50 -33.20
N ASN A 363 -8.68 -9.80 -33.23
CA ASN A 363 -7.72 -9.09 -34.06
C ASN A 363 -8.06 -9.16 -35.56
N HIS A 364 -8.72 -10.23 -36.03
CA HIS A 364 -9.12 -10.39 -37.44
C HIS A 364 -10.49 -9.75 -37.75
N THR A 365 -11.42 -9.74 -36.78
CA THR A 365 -12.79 -9.23 -36.96
C THR A 365 -12.83 -7.71 -36.84
N MET A 366 -12.05 -7.13 -35.91
CA MET A 366 -11.85 -5.68 -35.79
C MET A 366 -11.10 -5.11 -37.01
N PHE A 367 -10.12 -5.85 -37.53
CA PHE A 367 -9.42 -5.47 -38.76
C PHE A 367 -10.35 -5.48 -39.99
N HIS A 368 -11.31 -6.40 -40.02
CA HIS A 368 -12.30 -6.48 -41.10
C HIS A 368 -13.38 -5.39 -41.01
N GLN A 369 -13.80 -5.00 -39.80
CA GLN A 369 -14.76 -3.91 -39.58
C GLN A 369 -14.15 -2.53 -39.89
N CYS A 370 -12.91 -2.24 -39.47
CA CYS A 370 -12.24 -0.97 -39.80
C CYS A 370 -11.95 -0.81 -41.31
N ARG A 371 -11.65 -1.91 -42.02
CA ARG A 371 -11.42 -1.87 -43.48
C ARG A 371 -12.70 -1.58 -44.26
N GLN A 372 -13.88 -1.93 -43.74
CA GLN A 372 -15.17 -1.60 -44.37
C GLN A 372 -15.59 -0.15 -44.16
N GLN A 373 -15.01 0.56 -43.18
CA GLN A 373 -15.37 1.94 -42.84
C GLN A 373 -14.42 3.01 -43.41
N ASN A 374 -13.37 2.65 -44.16
CA ASN A 374 -12.41 3.59 -44.77
C ASN A 374 -11.83 4.66 -43.81
N GLU A 375 -11.85 4.41 -42.50
CA GLU A 375 -11.18 5.26 -41.52
C GLU A 375 -9.69 4.87 -41.44
N SER A 376 -8.81 5.84 -41.69
CA SER A 376 -7.38 5.68 -41.49
C SER A 376 -7.09 5.43 -40.01
N PHE A 377 -6.44 4.30 -39.71
CA PHE A 377 -5.99 3.96 -38.35
C PHE A 377 -5.18 5.13 -37.75
N PRO A 378 -5.56 5.72 -36.59
CA PRO A 378 -4.56 6.38 -35.77
C PRO A 378 -3.57 5.29 -35.38
N LYS A 379 -2.29 5.46 -35.72
CA LYS A 379 -1.23 4.47 -35.44
C LYS A 379 -1.28 4.07 -33.97
N LEU A 380 -1.92 2.94 -33.66
CA LEU A 380 -1.80 2.29 -32.36
C LEU A 380 -0.35 1.84 -32.30
N SER A 381 0.42 2.51 -31.45
CA SER A 381 1.78 2.10 -31.11
C SER A 381 1.79 0.61 -30.79
N THR A 382 2.45 -0.14 -31.66
CA THR A 382 2.69 -1.57 -31.57
C THR A 382 3.65 -1.87 -30.43
N ARG A 383 3.11 -2.29 -29.28
CA ARG A 383 3.72 -3.23 -28.33
C ARG A 383 2.61 -3.79 -27.42
N GLN A 384 2.01 -4.90 -27.83
CA GLN A 384 1.01 -5.64 -27.05
C GLN A 384 1.57 -6.26 -25.75
N SER A 385 2.86 -6.07 -25.46
CA SER A 385 3.59 -6.53 -24.28
C SER A 385 3.47 -5.61 -23.06
N ASP A 386 2.96 -4.39 -23.22
CA ASP A 386 3.10 -3.33 -22.21
C ASP A 386 1.77 -2.97 -21.51
N ILE A 387 0.69 -3.74 -21.76
CA ILE A 387 -0.62 -3.50 -21.14
C ILE A 387 -0.69 -4.24 -19.80
N ASP A 388 -0.91 -3.49 -18.72
CA ASP A 388 -1.17 -4.01 -17.38
C ASP A 388 -2.32 -5.04 -17.45
N TRP A 389 -2.06 -6.34 -17.17
CA TRP A 389 -3.06 -7.43 -17.00
C TRP A 389 -4.37 -7.04 -16.30
N PHE A 390 -4.35 -6.09 -15.35
CA PHE A 390 -5.55 -5.59 -14.66
C PHE A 390 -6.39 -4.61 -15.50
N ASP A 391 -5.76 -3.91 -16.44
CA ASP A 391 -6.38 -2.91 -17.31
C ASP A 391 -6.53 -3.39 -18.76
N SER A 392 -6.17 -4.65 -19.04
CA SER A 392 -6.45 -5.28 -20.32
C SER A 392 -7.96 -5.38 -20.57
N PRO A 393 -8.45 -5.18 -21.81
CA PRO A 393 -9.85 -5.43 -22.18
C PRO A 393 -10.30 -6.86 -21.83
N ASP A 394 -9.35 -7.80 -21.81
CA ASP A 394 -9.60 -9.21 -21.53
C ASP A 394 -9.57 -9.54 -20.03
N ALA A 395 -9.25 -8.58 -19.16
CA ALA A 395 -9.10 -8.80 -17.71
C ALA A 395 -10.38 -9.37 -17.08
N ASN A 396 -11.56 -9.00 -17.59
CA ASN A 396 -12.86 -9.50 -17.11
C ASN A 396 -13.10 -11.00 -17.44
N TYR A 397 -12.34 -11.57 -18.37
CA TYR A 397 -12.48 -12.95 -18.82
C TYR A 397 -11.33 -13.85 -18.32
N LEU A 398 -10.31 -13.28 -17.69
CA LEU A 398 -9.17 -14.00 -17.15
C LEU A 398 -9.50 -14.56 -15.76
N TYR A 399 -9.82 -15.86 -15.71
CA TYR A 399 -9.99 -16.59 -14.45
C TYR A 399 -8.76 -17.42 -14.12
N LEU A 400 -8.18 -17.17 -12.95
CA LEU A 400 -6.99 -17.82 -12.44
C LEU A 400 -7.37 -18.85 -11.37
N ILE A 401 -6.56 -19.88 -11.22
CA ILE A 401 -6.63 -20.84 -10.13
C ILE A 401 -5.25 -21.00 -9.53
N VAL A 402 -5.18 -21.06 -8.20
CA VAL A 402 -3.91 -21.24 -7.49
C VAL A 402 -3.18 -22.49 -8.01
N TYR A 403 -1.90 -22.36 -8.30
CA TYR A 403 -1.09 -23.46 -8.81
C TYR A 403 -0.66 -24.39 -7.66
N LYS A 404 -0.07 -23.80 -6.61
CA LYS A 404 0.38 -24.45 -5.37
C LYS A 404 0.19 -23.48 -4.20
N LYS A 405 0.35 -23.98 -2.97
CA LYS A 405 0.32 -23.14 -1.76
C LYS A 405 1.27 -21.92 -1.93
N PRO A 406 0.83 -20.71 -1.56
CA PRO A 406 1.68 -19.51 -1.58
C PRO A 406 3.00 -19.74 -0.86
N ILE A 407 4.06 -19.17 -1.41
CA ILE A 407 5.44 -19.27 -0.92
C ILE A 407 5.65 -18.10 0.03
N MET A 408 5.74 -18.35 1.34
CA MET A 408 5.92 -17.30 2.34
C MET A 408 7.31 -16.69 2.24
N LEU A 409 7.40 -15.35 2.19
CA LEU A 409 8.68 -14.68 1.95
C LEU A 409 9.70 -14.94 3.07
N HIS A 410 9.24 -15.02 4.32
CA HIS A 410 10.12 -15.30 5.46
C HIS A 410 10.70 -16.73 5.47
N GLU A 411 10.28 -17.60 4.56
CA GLU A 411 10.80 -18.97 4.40
C GLU A 411 11.69 -19.12 3.15
N ILE A 412 11.84 -18.07 2.34
CA ILE A 412 12.70 -18.05 1.15
C ILE A 412 14.14 -17.76 1.57
N GLN A 413 15.08 -18.50 0.99
CA GLN A 413 16.53 -18.34 1.21
C GLN A 413 17.28 -18.40 -0.12
N ASN A 414 18.52 -17.90 -0.15
CA ASN A 414 19.47 -18.07 -1.25
C ASN A 414 18.92 -17.71 -2.65
N VAL A 415 18.28 -16.54 -2.79
CA VAL A 415 17.82 -16.05 -4.09
C VAL A 415 19.04 -15.74 -4.97
N ARG A 416 19.19 -16.45 -6.09
CA ARG A 416 20.36 -16.37 -6.96
C ARG A 416 20.00 -16.48 -8.44
N LEU A 417 20.88 -15.92 -9.28
CA LEU A 417 20.82 -16.07 -10.73
C LEU A 417 21.09 -17.51 -11.14
N LEU A 418 20.55 -17.93 -12.29
CA LEU A 418 20.93 -19.16 -12.94
C LEU A 418 22.03 -18.86 -13.97
N GLU A 419 23.25 -19.31 -13.73
CA GLU A 419 24.42 -18.99 -14.59
C GLU A 419 24.22 -19.45 -16.04
N ASN A 420 23.60 -20.62 -16.22
CA ASN A 420 23.40 -21.24 -17.53
C ASN A 420 22.14 -20.76 -18.27
N ASP A 421 21.43 -19.74 -17.76
CA ASP A 421 20.23 -19.21 -18.41
C ASP A 421 20.08 -17.69 -18.22
N SER A 422 19.87 -16.96 -19.32
CA SER A 422 19.72 -15.50 -19.28
C SER A 422 18.41 -15.01 -18.66
N THR A 423 17.41 -15.88 -18.46
CA THR A 423 16.09 -15.55 -17.90
C THR A 423 15.74 -16.32 -16.63
N GLY A 424 16.51 -17.36 -16.31
CA GLY A 424 16.32 -18.20 -15.14
C GLY A 424 16.89 -17.60 -13.86
N PHE A 425 16.15 -17.78 -12.77
CA PHE A 425 16.62 -17.54 -11.40
C PHE A 425 16.08 -18.62 -10.47
N GLN A 426 16.65 -18.73 -9.28
CA GLN A 426 16.28 -19.76 -8.34
C GLN A 426 16.40 -19.31 -6.89
N PHE A 427 15.69 -19.99 -6.01
CA PHE A 427 15.75 -19.78 -4.57
C PHE A 427 15.41 -21.06 -3.83
N ASP A 428 15.82 -21.13 -2.57
CA ASP A 428 15.53 -22.25 -1.69
C ASP A 428 14.27 -21.96 -0.87
N TYR A 429 13.39 -22.95 -0.77
CA TYR A 429 12.15 -22.87 0.00
C TYR A 429 11.84 -24.22 0.65
N ARG A 430 11.82 -24.25 1.99
CA ARG A 430 11.56 -25.48 2.79
C ARG A 430 12.44 -26.66 2.39
N GLY A 431 13.74 -26.42 2.19
CA GLY A 431 14.72 -27.44 1.80
C GLY A 431 14.60 -27.92 0.35
N ARG A 432 13.84 -27.22 -0.50
CA ARG A 432 13.74 -27.50 -1.93
C ARG A 432 14.17 -26.29 -2.74
N GLN A 433 14.91 -26.55 -3.82
CA GLN A 433 15.27 -25.53 -4.79
C GLN A 433 14.10 -25.29 -5.76
N ILE A 434 13.70 -24.04 -5.93
CA ILE A 434 12.67 -23.62 -6.88
C ILE A 434 13.36 -22.81 -7.97
N THR A 435 13.22 -23.25 -9.22
CA THR A 435 13.75 -22.57 -10.40
C THR A 435 12.59 -21.96 -11.19
N LEU A 436 12.71 -20.68 -11.56
CA LEU A 436 11.72 -19.92 -12.32
C LEU A 436 12.39 -19.19 -13.47
N PHE A 437 11.68 -19.00 -14.58
CA PHE A 437 12.16 -18.33 -15.79
C PHE A 437 11.29 -17.12 -16.11
N ALA A 438 11.89 -15.93 -16.15
CA ALA A 438 11.21 -14.67 -16.46
C ALA A 438 10.97 -14.49 -17.98
N ASN A 439 10.18 -13.49 -18.35
CA ASN A 439 9.90 -13.18 -19.76
C ASN A 439 11.07 -12.51 -20.49
N SER A 440 11.97 -11.86 -19.75
CA SER A 440 13.15 -11.18 -20.26
C SER A 440 14.27 -11.15 -19.22
N ILE A 441 15.47 -10.77 -19.66
CA ILE A 441 16.63 -10.55 -18.78
C ILE A 441 16.32 -9.45 -17.75
N ASN A 442 15.67 -8.37 -18.19
CA ASN A 442 15.28 -7.25 -17.33
C ASN A 442 14.26 -7.68 -16.27
N GLU A 443 13.26 -8.47 -16.66
CA GLU A 443 12.28 -9.02 -15.72
C GLU A 443 12.95 -9.95 -14.71
N ARG A 444 13.92 -10.78 -15.13
CA ARG A 444 14.67 -11.63 -14.19
C ARG A 444 15.32 -10.80 -13.09
N PHE A 445 16.03 -9.72 -13.46
CA PHE A 445 16.66 -8.84 -12.48
C PHE A 445 15.64 -8.13 -11.59
N LEU A 446 14.51 -7.69 -12.17
CA LEU A 446 13.43 -7.06 -11.41
C LEU A 446 12.81 -8.02 -10.40
N TRP A 447 12.50 -9.27 -10.79
CA TRP A 447 12.00 -10.31 -9.88
C TRP A 447 12.95 -10.56 -8.72
N ILE A 448 14.25 -10.75 -8.99
CA ILE A 448 15.25 -10.98 -7.93
C ILE A 448 15.33 -9.78 -6.98
N LYS A 449 15.40 -8.57 -7.53
CA LYS A 449 15.43 -7.34 -6.74
C LYS A 449 14.19 -7.24 -5.85
N CYS A 450 13.00 -7.30 -6.43
CA CYS A 450 11.75 -7.17 -5.69
C CYS A 450 11.57 -8.26 -4.62
N ILE A 451 11.95 -9.51 -4.92
CA ILE A 451 11.90 -10.61 -3.94
C ILE A 451 12.85 -10.32 -2.78
N ASN A 452 14.11 -9.93 -3.05
CA ASN A 452 15.09 -9.63 -2.00
C ASN A 452 14.67 -8.44 -1.15
N ASP A 453 14.21 -7.35 -1.78
CA ASP A 453 13.71 -6.16 -1.08
C ASP A 453 12.51 -6.53 -0.18
N ALA A 454 11.58 -7.34 -0.69
CA ALA A 454 10.42 -7.80 0.06
C ALA A 454 10.79 -8.73 1.23
N ILE A 455 11.74 -9.65 1.04
CA ILE A 455 12.27 -10.52 2.11
C ILE A 455 12.93 -9.68 3.21
N HIS A 456 13.76 -8.70 2.82
CA HIS A 456 14.43 -7.82 3.77
C HIS A 456 13.41 -7.07 4.63
N VAL A 457 12.43 -6.41 4.00
CA VAL A 457 11.37 -5.69 4.71
C VAL A 457 10.53 -6.63 5.59
N CYS A 458 10.17 -7.81 5.09
CA CYS A 458 9.44 -8.83 5.84
C CYS A 458 10.22 -9.30 7.09
N SER A 459 11.55 -9.45 6.97
CA SER A 459 12.40 -9.85 8.09
C SER A 459 12.49 -8.77 9.17
N GLN A 460 12.61 -7.49 8.79
CA GLN A 460 12.57 -6.35 9.71
C GLN A 460 11.23 -6.26 10.46
N ARG A 461 10.11 -6.42 9.75
CA ARG A 461 8.77 -6.43 10.37
C ARG A 461 8.62 -7.56 11.36
N ARG A 462 9.08 -8.77 11.02
CA ARG A 462 9.06 -9.91 11.95
C ARG A 462 9.82 -9.60 13.24
N LEU A 463 10.99 -8.96 13.15
CA LEU A 463 11.76 -8.55 14.33
C LEU A 463 11.00 -7.51 15.15
N LEU A 464 10.46 -6.46 14.52
CA LEU A 464 9.64 -5.44 15.20
C LEU A 464 8.43 -6.07 15.90
N THR A 465 7.63 -6.88 15.19
CA THR A 465 6.49 -7.58 15.78
C THR A 465 6.91 -8.48 16.94
N SER A 466 8.08 -9.12 16.88
CA SER A 466 8.59 -9.94 18.00
C SER A 466 9.02 -9.12 19.21
N MET A 467 9.49 -7.87 19.02
CA MET A 467 9.82 -6.97 20.13
C MET A 467 8.55 -6.42 20.82
N PHE A 468 7.48 -6.16 20.05
CA PHE A 468 6.22 -5.62 20.60
C PHE A 468 5.22 -6.69 21.04
N ARG A 469 5.37 -7.94 20.59
CA ARG A 469 4.72 -9.07 21.25
C ARG A 469 5.43 -9.27 22.58
N THR A 470 4.83 -8.75 23.65
CA THR A 470 5.25 -9.11 25.01
C THR A 470 5.36 -10.65 25.06
N PRO A 471 6.54 -11.22 25.34
CA PRO A 471 6.61 -12.65 25.57
C PRO A 471 5.67 -12.94 26.73
N GLU A 472 4.89 -14.02 26.63
CA GLU A 472 3.94 -14.45 27.67
C GLU A 472 4.63 -14.58 29.06
N SER A 473 5.97 -14.61 29.09
CA SER A 473 6.84 -14.60 30.28
C SER A 473 7.07 -13.24 30.95
N ASN A 474 6.70 -12.11 30.33
CA ASN A 474 6.87 -10.75 30.88
C ASN A 474 5.52 -10.08 31.19
N LEU A 475 4.53 -10.86 31.62
CA LEU A 475 3.42 -10.26 32.33
C LEU A 475 3.94 -9.84 33.71
N ASN A 476 3.61 -8.62 34.15
CA ASN A 476 4.02 -8.13 35.47
C ASN A 476 3.71 -9.19 36.53
N PRO A 477 4.64 -9.53 37.44
CA PRO A 477 4.31 -10.40 38.56
C PRO A 477 3.12 -9.76 39.28
N VAL A 478 2.15 -10.60 39.64
CA VAL A 478 0.94 -10.17 40.34
C VAL A 478 1.37 -9.27 41.51
N VAL A 479 1.10 -7.97 41.42
CA VAL A 479 1.59 -6.95 42.38
C VAL A 479 0.90 -7.08 43.75
N CYS A 480 -0.09 -7.96 43.86
CA CYS A 480 -0.90 -8.17 45.05
C CYS A 480 -0.66 -9.54 45.68
N ARG A 481 -0.79 -9.63 47.01
CA ARG A 481 -0.83 -10.94 47.69
C ARG A 481 -2.10 -11.68 47.25
N PRO A 482 -2.00 -12.88 46.66
CA PRO A 482 -3.18 -13.58 46.15
C PRO A 482 -4.04 -14.08 47.32
N ILE A 483 -5.33 -13.75 47.28
CA ILE A 483 -6.35 -14.16 48.25
C ILE A 483 -6.96 -15.53 47.91
N GLY A 484 -6.65 -16.06 46.73
CA GLY A 484 -7.16 -17.36 46.26
C GLY A 484 -6.65 -17.74 44.88
N LYS A 485 -7.20 -18.84 44.34
CA LYS A 485 -6.92 -19.38 43.01
C LYS A 485 -8.21 -19.76 42.30
N VAL A 486 -8.27 -19.54 41.00
CA VAL A 486 -9.28 -20.13 40.10
C VAL A 486 -8.61 -21.21 39.26
N PHE A 487 -9.18 -22.40 39.27
CA PHE A 487 -8.83 -23.48 38.37
C PHE A 487 -9.90 -23.62 37.28
N ILE A 488 -9.46 -23.74 36.03
CA ILE A 488 -10.31 -24.02 34.86
C ILE A 488 -9.80 -25.33 34.25
N ARG A 489 -10.68 -26.26 33.86
CA ARG A 489 -10.23 -27.59 33.37
C ARG A 489 -10.85 -28.03 32.03
N GLU A 490 -12.00 -27.49 31.67
CA GLU A 490 -12.68 -27.80 30.41
C GLU A 490 -13.23 -26.50 29.85
N ILE A 491 -12.80 -26.12 28.64
CA ILE A 491 -13.30 -24.95 27.93
C ILE A 491 -13.91 -25.46 26.63
N ASN A 492 -15.19 -25.19 26.43
CA ASN A 492 -15.92 -25.59 25.24
C ASN A 492 -16.44 -24.36 24.53
N ALA A 493 -16.42 -24.34 23.21
CA ALA A 493 -17.09 -23.31 22.40
C ALA A 493 -18.07 -23.97 21.44
N MET A 494 -19.25 -23.37 21.26
CA MET A 494 -20.30 -23.87 20.38
C MET A 494 -20.84 -22.78 19.46
N ASN A 495 -21.33 -23.19 18.29
CA ASN A 495 -21.96 -22.32 17.28
C ASN A 495 -21.06 -21.18 16.78
N LEU A 496 -19.74 -21.37 16.77
CA LEU A 496 -18.80 -20.36 16.29
C LEU A 496 -19.11 -19.96 14.84
N PRO A 497 -19.02 -18.67 14.48
CA PRO A 497 -19.39 -18.22 13.16
C PRO A 497 -18.47 -18.83 12.11
N ILE A 498 -19.05 -19.64 11.21
CA ILE A 498 -18.37 -20.10 10.00
C ILE A 498 -18.45 -18.93 9.03
N THR A 499 -17.31 -18.34 8.69
CA THR A 499 -17.32 -17.26 7.71
C THR A 499 -17.60 -17.87 6.34
N SER A 500 -18.68 -17.46 5.67
CA SER A 500 -19.09 -17.95 4.33
C SER A 500 -18.00 -17.82 3.25
N MET A 501 -16.97 -17.00 3.48
CA MET A 501 -15.79 -16.83 2.63
C MET A 501 -14.76 -17.96 2.74
N GLN A 502 -14.77 -18.73 3.83
CA GLN A 502 -13.87 -19.85 4.09
C GLN A 502 -14.61 -21.15 3.78
N LYS A 503 -14.45 -21.69 2.57
CA LYS A 503 -15.05 -22.99 2.22
C LYS A 503 -14.46 -24.16 3.02
N ASN A 504 -13.30 -23.96 3.66
CA ASN A 504 -12.63 -24.85 4.61
C ASN A 504 -11.80 -23.96 5.57
N GLY A 505 -11.62 -24.31 6.84
CA GLY A 505 -10.64 -23.67 7.73
C GLY A 505 -11.16 -22.82 8.90
N ASN A 506 -12.11 -23.31 9.72
CA ASN A 506 -12.27 -22.76 11.07
C ASN A 506 -11.16 -23.34 11.96
N ASN A 507 -10.14 -22.55 12.30
CA ASN A 507 -9.04 -22.92 13.20
C ASN A 507 -9.12 -22.17 14.54
N PRO A 508 -10.17 -22.36 15.36
CA PRO A 508 -10.33 -21.56 16.56
C PRO A 508 -9.38 -21.95 17.69
N TYR A 509 -8.97 -20.95 18.45
CA TYR A 509 -8.26 -21.07 19.71
C TYR A 509 -8.76 -20.01 20.70
N CYS A 510 -8.60 -20.27 21.99
CA CYS A 510 -9.04 -19.38 23.05
C CYS A 510 -7.85 -18.83 23.82
N ILE A 511 -7.91 -17.54 24.14
CA ILE A 511 -7.00 -16.85 25.04
C ILE A 511 -7.81 -16.49 26.28
N ILE A 512 -7.35 -16.93 27.45
CA ILE A 512 -7.93 -16.57 28.74
C ILE A 512 -6.95 -15.65 29.46
N GLU A 513 -7.44 -14.48 29.84
CA GLU A 513 -6.66 -13.43 30.48
C GLU A 513 -7.34 -13.00 31.79
N MET A 514 -6.55 -12.83 32.85
CA MET A 514 -7.01 -12.28 34.12
C MET A 514 -6.12 -11.11 34.53
N ASN A 515 -6.75 -10.02 34.96
CA ASN A 515 -6.10 -8.80 35.48
C ASN A 515 -5.07 -8.16 34.52
N ASN A 516 -5.22 -8.37 33.22
CA ASN A 516 -4.27 -7.96 32.17
C ASN A 516 -2.80 -8.41 32.41
N CYS A 517 -2.58 -9.36 33.32
CA CYS A 517 -1.26 -9.80 33.79
C CYS A 517 -1.14 -11.33 33.89
N GLN A 518 -2.20 -12.10 33.66
CA GLN A 518 -2.14 -13.56 33.65
C GLN A 518 -2.85 -14.05 32.39
N ARG A 519 -2.09 -14.43 31.35
CA ARG A 519 -2.62 -14.82 30.03
C ARG A 519 -2.22 -16.25 29.71
N GLN A 520 -3.17 -17.08 29.30
CA GLN A 520 -2.94 -18.46 28.87
C GLN A 520 -3.72 -18.76 27.59
N THR A 521 -3.12 -19.53 26.68
CA THR A 521 -3.62 -19.74 25.31
C THR A 521 -3.87 -21.24 25.06
N THR A 522 -5.01 -21.61 24.49
CA THR A 522 -5.30 -22.99 24.09
C THR A 522 -4.66 -23.33 22.74
N PRO A 523 -4.44 -24.63 22.41
CA PRO A 523 -4.10 -25.08 21.08
C PRO A 523 -5.18 -24.74 20.07
N VAL A 524 -4.72 -24.62 18.84
CA VAL A 524 -5.55 -24.40 17.66
C VAL A 524 -6.06 -25.75 17.17
N HIS A 525 -7.38 -25.87 17.00
CA HIS A 525 -8.01 -27.06 16.43
C HIS A 525 -8.54 -26.74 15.04
N CYS A 526 -8.28 -27.63 14.08
CA CYS A 526 -8.66 -27.40 12.69
C CYS A 526 -10.11 -27.83 12.41
N ASP A 527 -10.78 -27.08 11.53
CA ASP A 527 -12.06 -27.39 10.89
C ASP A 527 -13.21 -27.76 11.83
N THR A 528 -13.36 -27.05 12.95
CA THR A 528 -14.41 -27.33 13.93
C THR A 528 -15.24 -26.09 14.28
N SER A 529 -16.56 -26.24 14.32
CA SER A 529 -17.51 -25.21 14.77
C SER A 529 -17.90 -25.36 16.24
N ASN A 530 -17.70 -26.56 16.79
CA ASN A 530 -17.88 -26.91 18.19
C ASN A 530 -16.57 -27.52 18.71
N LEU A 531 -16.04 -26.99 19.79
CA LEU A 531 -14.73 -27.33 20.32
C LEU A 531 -14.77 -27.63 21.79
N GLN A 532 -13.85 -28.52 22.19
CA GLN A 532 -13.53 -28.82 23.56
C GLN A 532 -12.01 -28.81 23.70
N TRP A 533 -11.48 -27.76 24.34
CA TRP A 533 -10.09 -27.67 24.71
C TRP A 533 -9.92 -28.42 26.05
N ASN A 534 -9.41 -29.65 25.99
CA ASN A 534 -9.15 -30.51 27.15
C ASN A 534 -7.90 -30.06 27.93
N ILE A 535 -7.87 -28.79 28.33
CA ILE A 535 -6.71 -28.15 28.95
C ILE A 535 -7.15 -27.42 30.20
N SER A 536 -6.26 -27.46 31.17
CA SER A 536 -6.46 -26.87 32.46
C SER A 536 -5.55 -25.68 32.72
N PHE A 537 -6.13 -24.61 33.24
CA PHE A 537 -5.50 -23.35 33.54
C PHE A 537 -5.66 -22.99 35.02
N GLN A 538 -4.68 -22.29 35.58
CA GLN A 538 -4.70 -21.79 36.94
C GLN A 538 -4.40 -20.29 36.96
N PHE A 539 -5.20 -19.53 37.70
CA PHE A 539 -5.07 -18.09 37.86
C PHE A 539 -5.12 -17.68 39.34
N PHE A 540 -4.35 -16.67 39.73
CA PHE A 540 -4.28 -16.14 41.10
C PHE A 540 -5.22 -14.95 41.32
N ILE A 541 -6.13 -15.05 42.28
CA ILE A 541 -7.13 -14.03 42.62
C ILE A 541 -6.51 -13.00 43.56
N CYS A 542 -6.68 -11.72 43.25
CA CYS A 542 -6.26 -10.58 44.06
C CYS A 542 -7.45 -9.90 44.75
N ASP A 543 -8.56 -9.70 44.03
CA ASP A 543 -9.76 -9.05 44.53
C ASP A 543 -11.00 -9.63 43.83
N ILE A 544 -11.84 -10.36 44.57
CA ILE A 544 -13.04 -11.02 44.03
C ILE A 544 -14.04 -10.03 43.40
N ASN A 545 -14.05 -8.77 43.85
CA ASN A 545 -15.01 -7.76 43.40
C ASN A 545 -14.51 -7.00 42.16
N LYS A 546 -13.20 -7.03 41.88
CA LYS A 546 -12.58 -6.29 40.77
C LYS A 546 -11.99 -7.18 39.69
N ASP A 547 -11.59 -8.39 40.03
CA ASP A 547 -10.95 -9.31 39.09
C ASP A 547 -11.97 -9.87 38.09
N ILE A 548 -11.57 -9.87 36.82
CA ILE A 548 -12.39 -10.32 35.68
C ILE A 548 -11.56 -11.28 34.84
N ILE A 549 -12.15 -12.44 34.52
CA ILE A 549 -11.59 -13.38 33.55
C ILE A 549 -12.12 -12.99 32.17
N LYS A 550 -11.24 -12.58 31.27
CA LYS A 550 -11.56 -12.27 29.88
C LYS A 550 -11.22 -13.48 29.02
N CYS A 551 -12.20 -13.98 28.27
CA CYS A 551 -12.01 -15.05 27.30
C CYS A 551 -12.16 -14.48 25.90
N PHE A 552 -11.12 -14.63 25.07
CA PHE A 552 -11.13 -14.24 23.67
C PHE A 552 -11.05 -15.50 22.82
N ILE A 553 -11.93 -15.64 21.83
CA ILE A 553 -11.84 -16.73 20.86
C ILE A 553 -11.40 -16.13 19.54
N TYR A 554 -10.28 -16.61 19.01
CA TYR A 554 -9.72 -16.21 17.73
C TYR A 554 -9.78 -17.36 16.74
N ASN A 555 -9.91 -17.05 15.46
CA ASN A 555 -9.68 -17.97 14.35
C ASN A 555 -8.29 -17.72 13.79
N ARG A 556 -7.43 -18.73 13.84
CA ARG A 556 -6.05 -18.61 13.34
C ARG A 556 -6.03 -18.59 11.82
N SER A 557 -5.41 -17.56 11.27
CA SER A 557 -5.16 -17.45 9.83
C SER A 557 -3.69 -17.69 9.51
N LYS A 558 -3.42 -18.40 8.41
CA LYS A 558 -2.05 -18.54 7.89
C LYS A 558 -1.62 -17.32 7.09
N TYR A 559 -2.57 -16.61 6.46
CA TYR A 559 -2.27 -15.54 5.51
C TYR A 559 -2.58 -14.15 6.06
N THR A 560 -3.51 -14.01 7.00
CA THR A 560 -3.93 -12.72 7.55
C THR A 560 -3.72 -12.68 9.06
N THR A 561 -4.01 -11.54 9.70
CA THR A 561 -4.12 -11.49 11.17
C THR A 561 -5.23 -12.42 11.66
N ASP A 562 -5.05 -12.98 12.85
CA ASP A 562 -6.07 -13.82 13.49
C ASP A 562 -7.35 -13.03 13.75
N ARG A 563 -8.49 -13.60 13.35
CA ARG A 563 -9.79 -12.92 13.45
C ARG A 563 -10.42 -13.23 14.80
N LEU A 564 -10.82 -12.21 15.56
CA LEU A 564 -11.65 -12.40 16.75
C LEU A 564 -13.03 -12.93 16.34
N LEU A 565 -13.39 -14.11 16.86
CA LEU A 565 -14.71 -14.74 16.68
C LEU A 565 -15.70 -14.30 17.76
N GLY A 566 -15.20 -13.93 18.93
CA GLY A 566 -15.99 -13.38 20.02
C GLY A 566 -15.19 -13.26 21.32
N SER A 567 -15.70 -12.47 22.25
CA SER A 567 -15.10 -12.28 23.57
C SER A 567 -16.17 -12.34 24.66
N VAL A 568 -15.77 -12.70 25.88
CA VAL A 568 -16.63 -12.60 27.05
C VAL A 568 -15.80 -12.21 28.28
N ASP A 569 -16.35 -11.29 29.05
CA ASP A 569 -15.81 -10.87 30.33
C ASP A 569 -16.61 -11.56 31.44
N VAL A 570 -15.91 -12.25 32.33
CA VAL A 570 -16.49 -13.05 33.41
C VAL A 570 -16.00 -12.50 34.75
N PRO A 571 -16.76 -11.60 35.38
CA PRO A 571 -16.48 -11.15 36.76
C PRO A 571 -16.40 -12.33 37.73
N LEU A 572 -15.41 -12.33 38.63
CA LEU A 572 -15.27 -13.42 39.61
C LEU A 572 -16.44 -13.49 40.60
N THR A 573 -17.13 -12.38 40.87
CA THR A 573 -18.37 -12.34 41.65
C THR A 573 -19.42 -13.31 41.11
N LEU A 574 -19.56 -13.38 39.78
CA LEU A 574 -20.50 -14.30 39.13
C LEU A 574 -20.12 -15.76 39.39
N LEU A 575 -18.83 -16.07 39.47
CA LEU A 575 -18.36 -17.44 39.74
C LEU A 575 -18.53 -17.84 41.21
N THR A 576 -18.86 -16.89 42.09
CA THR A 576 -18.87 -17.05 43.57
C THR A 576 -20.22 -16.81 44.24
N GLU A 577 -21.29 -16.48 43.51
CA GLU A 577 -22.64 -16.28 44.07
C GLU A 577 -23.22 -17.54 44.76
N ARG A 578 -22.99 -17.58 46.09
CA ARG A 578 -23.67 -18.16 47.28
C ARG A 578 -24.46 -19.48 47.18
N ARG A 579 -24.02 -20.51 47.94
CA ARG A 579 -24.90 -21.22 48.89
C ARG A 579 -24.83 -20.47 50.22
N ILE A 580 -25.86 -19.68 50.53
CA ILE A 580 -26.27 -19.49 51.93
C ILE A 580 -27.48 -20.40 52.10
N GLN A 581 -27.24 -21.67 52.38
CA GLN A 581 -28.13 -22.51 53.16
C GLN A 581 -27.23 -23.38 54.04
N GLN A 582 -27.50 -23.32 55.33
CA GLN A 582 -26.88 -24.10 56.39
C GLN A 582 -26.85 -25.58 56.02
N GLU A 583 -25.72 -26.25 56.23
CA GLU A 583 -25.62 -27.39 57.17
C GLU A 583 -24.23 -28.03 57.13
N ASP A 584 -23.81 -28.43 58.33
CA ASP A 584 -22.80 -29.38 58.75
C ASP A 584 -21.30 -29.07 58.60
N SER A 585 -20.81 -28.57 59.74
CA SER A 585 -19.49 -28.80 60.31
C SER A 585 -18.91 -30.19 60.02
N SER A 586 -17.81 -30.22 59.25
CA SER A 586 -16.59 -31.03 59.45
C SER A 586 -15.95 -31.38 58.11
N SER A 587 -15.02 -30.53 57.65
CA SER A 587 -13.83 -30.96 56.91
C SER A 587 -13.00 -29.74 56.51
N THR A 588 -12.09 -29.37 57.39
CA THR A 588 -10.98 -28.46 57.09
C THR A 588 -10.03 -29.19 56.15
N TYR A 589 -10.19 -29.00 54.84
CA TYR A 589 -9.20 -29.44 53.85
C TYR A 589 -8.20 -28.31 53.63
N SER A 590 -6.98 -28.48 54.13
CA SER A 590 -5.83 -27.65 53.78
C SER A 590 -5.52 -27.81 52.28
N LEU A 591 -6.03 -26.88 51.46
CA LEU A 591 -5.88 -26.86 49.99
C LEU A 591 -4.66 -26.06 49.52
N ALA A 592 -3.68 -25.81 50.41
CA ALA A 592 -2.53 -24.96 50.13
C ALA A 592 -1.53 -25.57 49.11
N THR A 593 -1.60 -26.88 48.80
CA THR A 593 -0.53 -27.58 48.04
C THR A 593 -0.97 -28.57 46.96
N SER A 594 -2.26 -28.67 46.57
CA SER A 594 -2.69 -29.74 45.66
C SER A 594 -2.46 -29.44 44.16
N ASN A 595 -1.85 -30.42 43.48
CA ASN A 595 -1.77 -30.47 42.01
C ASN A 595 -3.12 -30.88 41.40
N PHE A 596 -3.36 -30.53 40.13
CA PHE A 596 -4.59 -30.86 39.36
C PHE A 596 -5.05 -32.33 39.43
N SER A 597 -4.13 -33.25 39.73
CA SER A 597 -4.37 -34.70 39.88
C SER A 597 -5.17 -35.07 41.14
N GLU A 598 -5.12 -34.26 42.20
CA GLU A 598 -5.78 -34.56 43.50
C GLU A 598 -7.18 -33.94 43.62
N MET A 599 -7.64 -33.19 42.60
CA MET A 599 -8.85 -32.37 42.62
C MET A 599 -10.05 -33.00 41.88
N SER A 600 -10.01 -34.30 41.57
CA SER A 600 -11.07 -34.99 40.81
C SER A 600 -12.36 -35.21 41.61
N SER A 601 -12.30 -35.22 42.94
CA SER A 601 -13.42 -35.40 43.87
C SER A 601 -14.13 -34.11 44.30
N LEU A 602 -13.67 -32.94 43.83
CA LEU A 602 -14.22 -31.62 44.20
C LEU A 602 -15.43 -31.24 43.33
N ASN A 603 -16.33 -30.41 43.87
CA ASN A 603 -17.52 -29.93 43.18
C ASN A 603 -17.18 -28.86 42.11
N TRP A 604 -16.76 -29.29 40.93
CA TRP A 604 -16.56 -28.43 39.76
C TRP A 604 -17.89 -27.84 39.27
N LYS A 605 -17.92 -26.54 39.00
CA LYS A 605 -19.09 -25.86 38.42
C LYS A 605 -18.86 -25.62 36.94
N THR A 606 -19.92 -25.70 36.14
CA THR A 606 -19.89 -25.33 34.72
C THR A 606 -20.73 -24.09 34.50
N ARG A 607 -20.23 -23.13 33.73
CA ARG A 607 -21.00 -21.96 33.32
C ARG A 607 -20.88 -21.76 31.82
N THR A 608 -22.02 -21.59 31.17
CA THR A 608 -22.13 -21.29 29.74
C THR A 608 -22.49 -19.83 29.55
N LEU A 609 -21.73 -19.13 28.72
CA LEU A 609 -21.86 -17.70 28.47
C LEU A 609 -21.94 -17.44 26.97
N TYR A 610 -22.66 -16.39 26.59
CA TYR A 610 -22.74 -15.95 25.20
C TYR A 610 -21.57 -15.04 24.87
N LEU A 611 -20.94 -15.26 23.72
CA LEU A 611 -19.85 -14.42 23.24
C LEU A 611 -20.38 -13.09 22.72
N GLN A 612 -19.88 -12.00 23.27
CA GLN A 612 -20.06 -10.67 22.73
C GLN A 612 -19.30 -10.57 21.39
N HIS A 613 -19.82 -9.74 20.48
CA HIS A 613 -19.29 -9.57 19.12
C HIS A 613 -19.37 -10.82 18.22
N SER A 614 -20.20 -11.80 18.57
CA SER A 614 -20.50 -12.96 17.72
C SER A 614 -21.83 -12.75 16.96
N SER A 615 -21.87 -13.10 15.67
CA SER A 615 -23.06 -12.92 14.81
C SER A 615 -24.05 -14.08 14.87
N ASN A 616 -23.59 -15.24 15.32
CA ASN A 616 -24.38 -16.43 15.61
C ASN A 616 -24.37 -16.59 17.12
N ASN A 617 -25.45 -17.04 17.77
CA ASN A 617 -25.58 -17.32 19.21
C ASN A 617 -24.47 -18.25 19.74
N SER A 618 -23.24 -17.75 19.76
CA SER A 618 -22.01 -18.49 20.00
C SER A 618 -21.81 -18.50 21.49
N GLN A 619 -21.51 -19.67 22.01
CA GLN A 619 -21.43 -19.90 23.43
C GLN A 619 -20.04 -20.40 23.79
N ILE A 620 -19.55 -19.99 24.95
CA ILE A 620 -18.39 -20.59 25.60
C ILE A 620 -18.84 -21.17 26.94
N SER A 621 -18.50 -22.43 27.19
CA SER A 621 -18.74 -23.11 28.46
C SER A 621 -17.41 -23.35 29.16
N ILE A 622 -17.31 -22.92 30.40
CA ILE A 622 -16.10 -23.04 31.21
C ILE A 622 -16.45 -23.85 32.45
N LYS A 623 -15.69 -24.92 32.69
CA LYS A 623 -15.73 -25.69 33.93
C LYS A 623 -14.63 -25.20 34.86
N TYR A 624 -15.03 -24.73 36.04
CA TYR A 624 -14.17 -24.01 36.97
C TYR A 624 -14.36 -24.44 38.43
N LEU A 625 -13.35 -24.13 39.23
CA LEU A 625 -13.31 -24.28 40.68
C LEU A 625 -12.60 -23.06 41.27
N VAL A 626 -13.20 -22.42 42.28
CA VAL A 626 -12.61 -21.27 42.98
C VAL A 626 -12.23 -21.70 44.39
N CYS A 627 -10.98 -21.46 44.77
CA CYS A 627 -10.44 -21.74 46.10
C CYS A 627 -9.92 -20.45 46.70
N PHE A 628 -10.20 -20.19 47.97
CA PHE A 628 -9.63 -19.08 48.72
C PHE A 628 -8.55 -19.59 49.67
N ASN A 629 -7.52 -18.78 49.89
CA ASN A 629 -6.56 -19.05 50.94
C ASN A 629 -7.24 -18.68 52.26
N GLU A 630 -7.42 -19.65 53.17
CA GLU A 630 -7.92 -19.40 54.53
C GLU A 630 -6.98 -18.50 55.33
#